data_AF-A0A7W1I7G8-F1
#
_entry.id   AF-A0A7W1I7G8-F1
#
_cell.length_a   1.000
_cell.length_b   1.000
_cell.length_c   1.000
_cell.angle_alpha   90.00
_cell.angle_beta   90.00
_cell.angle_gamma   90.00
#
_symmetry.space_group_name_H-M   'P 1'
#
loop_
_entity.id
_entity.type
_entity.pdbx_description
1 polymer ?
#
loop_
_entity_poly.entity_id
_entity_poly.type
_entity_poly.pdbx_seq_one_letter_code
_entity_poly.pdbx_strand_id
1 'polypeptide(L)'
;MSTLWTPGGERPVSRDPQPQPSAPPYQEAATGVAGDGGQEIDEAEVEARLGELRDQLAETPVDGIVAQMSYQLFEVAALHLSLQPPQLDQAQLAIDAMAGLVETLGDRLGPNATPLRDGLSQIRMAFVQIKGQVTAAGDAPPSPPTVPSDPAPPQS
;
A
#
# COMPACT_ATOMS: atom_id res chain seq x y z
N MET A 1 -15.29 -15.89 -5.61
CA MET A 1 -16.30 -14.93 -5.10
C MET A 1 -15.56 -13.96 -4.22
N SER A 2 -15.43 -12.69 -4.63
CA SER A 2 -14.63 -11.69 -3.90
C SER A 2 -15.58 -10.72 -3.21
N THR A 3 -15.57 -10.70 -1.88
CA THR A 3 -16.30 -9.75 -1.04
C THR A 3 -15.44 -8.48 -0.85
N LEU A 4 -16.03 -7.33 -1.13
CA LEU A 4 -15.46 -6.02 -0.78
C LEU A 4 -15.89 -5.71 0.65
N TRP A 5 -14.91 -5.56 1.54
CA TRP A 5 -15.19 -5.15 2.91
C TRP A 5 -15.46 -3.63 2.95
N THR A 6 -16.58 -3.24 3.55
CA THR A 6 -16.83 -1.87 4.00
C THR A 6 -17.10 -1.88 5.50
N PRO A 7 -16.72 -0.83 6.26
CA PRO A 7 -16.74 -0.85 7.72
C PRO A 7 -18.13 -1.04 8.37
N GLY A 8 -19.21 -1.14 7.59
CA GLY A 8 -20.58 -1.40 8.04
C GLY A 8 -21.13 -2.80 7.75
N GLY A 9 -20.33 -3.75 7.24
CA GLY A 9 -20.74 -5.13 6.95
C GLY A 9 -20.59 -5.54 5.48
N GLU A 10 -20.56 -6.86 5.23
CA GLU A 10 -20.26 -7.45 3.91
C GLU A 10 -21.50 -7.43 2.98
N ARG A 11 -21.39 -6.77 1.82
CA ARG A 11 -22.35 -6.95 0.72
C ARG A 11 -21.82 -7.97 -0.30
N PRO A 12 -22.56 -9.04 -0.61
CA PRO A 12 -22.19 -9.93 -1.71
C PRO A 12 -22.45 -9.23 -3.06
N VAL A 13 -21.44 -9.21 -3.93
CA VAL A 13 -21.59 -8.83 -5.34
C VAL A 13 -21.77 -10.09 -6.19
N SER A 14 -22.98 -10.33 -6.69
CA SER A 14 -23.22 -11.38 -7.70
C SER A 14 -22.70 -10.90 -9.05
N ARG A 15 -21.79 -11.68 -9.65
CA ARG A 15 -21.31 -11.45 -11.02
C ARG A 15 -21.90 -12.54 -11.90
N ASP A 16 -23.17 -12.39 -12.29
CA ASP A 16 -23.74 -13.21 -13.35
C ASP A 16 -23.31 -12.66 -14.72
N PRO A 17 -22.85 -13.50 -15.65
CA PRO A 17 -22.48 -13.07 -16.99
C PRO A 17 -23.74 -12.91 -17.84
N GLN A 18 -24.24 -11.68 -18.01
CA GLN A 18 -25.20 -11.41 -19.08
C GLN A 18 -24.49 -11.47 -20.45
N PRO A 19 -25.02 -12.23 -21.43
CA PRO A 19 -24.48 -12.24 -22.79
C PRO A 19 -24.78 -10.90 -23.49
N GLN A 20 -23.75 -10.30 -24.08
CA GLN A 20 -23.88 -9.09 -24.91
C GLN A 20 -24.55 -9.41 -26.25
N PRO A 21 -25.52 -8.59 -26.69
CA PRO A 21 -25.82 -8.41 -28.10
C PRO A 21 -25.39 -7.00 -28.58
N SER A 22 -24.52 -7.01 -29.59
CA SER A 22 -24.28 -6.00 -30.65
C SER A 22 -24.96 -4.62 -30.57
N ALA A 23 -24.13 -3.56 -30.63
CA ALA A 23 -24.53 -2.18 -30.97
C ALA A 23 -25.05 -2.08 -32.44
N PRO A 24 -26.02 -1.18 -32.74
CA PRO A 24 -25.70 0.19 -33.20
C PRO A 24 -26.82 1.23 -32.88
N PRO A 25 -26.81 2.44 -33.49
CA PRO A 25 -25.83 3.51 -33.41
C PRO A 25 -26.31 4.63 -32.46
N TYR A 26 -25.41 5.55 -32.12
CA TYR A 26 -25.64 6.75 -31.32
C TYR A 26 -27.00 7.44 -31.57
N GLN A 27 -27.90 7.37 -30.59
CA GLN A 27 -29.07 8.24 -30.47
C GLN A 27 -29.05 8.92 -29.11
N GLU A 28 -28.81 10.24 -29.19
CA GLU A 28 -29.22 11.29 -28.28
C GLU A 28 -28.87 11.13 -26.80
N ALA A 29 -27.76 11.77 -26.44
CA ALA A 29 -27.61 12.40 -25.14
C ALA A 29 -28.74 13.44 -24.93
N ALA A 30 -29.92 12.97 -24.55
CA ALA A 30 -30.99 13.80 -24.02
C ALA A 30 -31.82 12.98 -23.04
N THR A 31 -31.74 13.40 -21.78
CA THR A 31 -32.71 13.14 -20.69
C THR A 31 -32.91 11.69 -20.24
N GLY A 32 -32.35 11.35 -19.08
CA GLY A 32 -32.66 10.08 -18.44
C GLY A 32 -31.93 9.75 -17.14
N VAL A 33 -31.60 10.74 -16.29
CA VAL A 33 -31.34 10.45 -14.86
C VAL A 33 -32.06 11.50 -14.00
N ALA A 34 -33.39 11.46 -14.04
CA ALA A 34 -34.17 11.81 -12.85
C ALA A 34 -34.04 10.62 -11.89
N GLY A 35 -32.87 10.54 -11.23
CA GLY A 35 -32.65 9.73 -10.05
C GLY A 35 -32.76 10.66 -8.85
N ASP A 36 -33.98 10.78 -8.34
CA ASP A 36 -34.31 11.37 -7.04
C ASP A 36 -33.48 10.70 -5.93
N GLY A 37 -32.90 11.51 -5.04
CA GLY A 37 -32.14 11.01 -3.87
C GLY A 37 -30.70 11.51 -3.72
N GLY A 38 -30.32 12.65 -4.29
CA GLY A 38 -29.17 13.39 -3.77
C GLY A 38 -29.51 13.86 -2.36
N GLN A 39 -29.01 13.19 -1.31
CA GLN A 39 -29.06 13.76 0.04
C GLN A 39 -28.37 15.12 -0.03
N GLU A 40 -29.14 16.21 0.04
CA GLU A 40 -28.59 17.51 0.42
C GLU A 40 -27.95 17.29 1.79
N ILE A 41 -26.62 17.29 1.80
CA ILE A 41 -25.86 17.18 3.03
C ILE A 41 -26.18 18.45 3.81
N ASP A 42 -26.85 18.33 4.96
CA ASP A 42 -27.14 19.47 5.82
C ASP A 42 -25.82 20.09 6.28
N GLU A 43 -25.52 21.30 5.78
CA GLU A 43 -24.28 22.02 6.08
C GLU A 43 -24.08 22.19 7.59
N ALA A 44 -25.17 22.32 8.36
CA ALA A 44 -25.11 22.43 9.81
C ALA A 44 -24.71 21.11 10.48
N GLU A 45 -25.17 19.97 9.95
CA GLU A 45 -24.78 18.64 10.43
C GLU A 45 -23.30 18.36 10.14
N VAL A 46 -22.80 18.78 8.97
CA VAL A 46 -21.38 18.65 8.61
C VAL A 46 -20.51 19.48 9.55
N GLU A 47 -20.87 20.74 9.81
CA GLU A 47 -20.10 21.60 10.70
C GLU A 47 -20.06 21.03 12.13
N ALA A 48 -21.20 20.54 12.63
CA ALA A 48 -21.25 19.89 13.95
C ALA A 48 -20.31 18.68 14.01
N ARG A 49 -20.34 17.82 12.99
CA ARG A 49 -19.47 16.64 12.90
C ARG A 49 -17.99 17.01 12.78
N LEU A 50 -17.64 18.05 12.04
CA LEU A 50 -16.27 18.55 11.96
C LEU A 50 -15.79 19.11 13.32
N GLY A 51 -16.68 19.80 14.05
CA GLY A 51 -16.43 20.24 15.43
C GLY A 51 -16.09 19.07 16.34
N GLU A 52 -16.93 18.03 16.36
CA GLU A 52 -16.71 16.82 17.17
C GLU A 52 -15.39 16.12 16.83
N LEU A 53 -15.02 16.05 15.54
CA LEU A 53 -13.75 15.45 15.11
C LEU A 53 -12.54 16.28 15.58
N ARG A 54 -12.65 17.60 15.58
CA ARG A 54 -11.59 18.50 16.06
C ARG A 54 -11.38 18.34 17.56
N ASP A 55 -12.45 18.24 18.33
CA ASP A 55 -12.38 18.05 19.78
C ASP A 55 -11.73 16.69 20.12
N GLN A 56 -12.15 15.62 19.45
CA GLN A 56 -11.52 14.29 19.59
C GLN A 56 -10.02 14.31 19.26
N LEU A 57 -9.63 15.02 18.19
CA LEU A 57 -8.21 15.14 17.81
C LEU A 57 -7.42 15.92 18.87
N ALA A 58 -8.01 16.95 19.47
CA ALA A 58 -7.38 17.72 20.54
C ALA A 58 -7.17 16.91 21.83
N GLU A 59 -8.03 15.92 22.11
CA GLU A 59 -7.91 15.03 23.26
C GLU A 59 -6.87 13.91 23.06
N THR A 60 -6.52 13.60 21.82
CA THR A 60 -5.61 12.49 21.50
C THR A 60 -4.15 12.83 21.84
N PRO A 61 -3.44 12.00 22.62
CA PRO A 61 -2.02 12.22 22.91
C PRO A 61 -1.17 12.22 21.63
N VAL A 62 -0.43 13.31 21.40
CA VAL A 62 0.35 13.53 20.18
C VAL A 62 1.47 12.49 20.02
N ASP A 63 2.05 12.01 21.13
CA ASP A 63 3.07 10.95 21.12
C ASP A 63 2.54 9.64 20.53
N GLY A 64 1.28 9.29 20.82
CA GLY A 64 0.61 8.13 20.22
C GLY A 64 0.40 8.29 18.72
N ILE A 65 -0.01 9.48 18.26
CA ILE A 65 -0.19 9.77 16.83
C ILE A 65 1.14 9.68 16.09
N VAL A 66 2.21 10.25 16.65
CA VAL A 66 3.56 10.19 16.05
C VAL A 66 4.11 8.76 16.02
N ALA A 67 3.87 7.97 17.08
CA ALA A 67 4.23 6.56 17.08
C ALA A 67 3.48 5.78 16.00
N GLN A 68 2.17 6.01 15.86
CA GLN A 68 1.35 5.41 14.81
C GLN A 68 1.85 5.77 13.40
N MET A 69 2.20 7.03 13.16
CA MET A 69 2.81 7.44 11.89
C MET A 69 4.15 6.73 11.63
N SER A 70 4.96 6.52 12.68
CA SER A 70 6.23 5.79 12.56
C SER A 70 6.02 4.31 12.19
N TYR A 71 4.99 3.67 12.72
CA TYR A 71 4.60 2.31 12.31
C TYR A 71 4.10 2.27 10.85
N GLN A 72 3.31 3.25 10.42
CA GLN A 72 2.88 3.34 9.02
C GLN A 72 4.07 3.52 8.06
N LEU A 73 5.08 4.31 8.43
CA LEU A 73 6.31 4.45 7.65
C LEU A 73 7.09 3.13 7.55
N PHE A 74 7.17 2.37 8.66
CA PHE A 74 7.74 1.03 8.66
C PHE A 74 6.99 0.09 7.70
N GLU A 75 5.66 0.05 7.76
CA GLU A 75 4.84 -0.80 6.91
C GLU A 75 5.01 -0.47 5.42
N VAL A 76 5.00 0.81 5.06
CA VAL A 76 5.21 1.26 3.69
C VAL A 76 6.63 0.89 3.21
N ALA A 77 7.66 1.09 4.04
CA ALA A 77 9.02 0.65 3.70
C ALA A 77 9.09 -0.86 3.44
N ALA A 78 8.50 -1.68 4.33
CA ALA A 78 8.46 -3.13 4.18
C ALA A 78 7.71 -3.57 2.93
N LEU A 79 6.56 -2.94 2.63
CA LEU A 79 5.80 -3.17 1.41
C LEU A 79 6.66 -2.94 0.17
N HIS A 80 7.28 -1.77 0.03
CA HIS A 80 8.11 -1.43 -1.13
C HIS A 80 9.34 -2.34 -1.28
N LEU A 81 9.91 -2.82 -0.17
CA LEU A 81 10.98 -3.82 -0.18
C LEU A 81 10.51 -5.20 -0.64
N SER A 82 9.25 -5.57 -0.39
CA SER A 82 8.69 -6.87 -0.76
C SER A 82 8.23 -6.99 -2.21
N LEU A 83 8.04 -5.86 -2.91
CA LEU A 83 7.63 -5.83 -4.32
C LEU A 83 8.68 -6.49 -5.21
N GLN A 84 8.27 -7.01 -6.37
CA GLN A 84 9.18 -7.60 -7.36
C GLN A 84 9.02 -6.92 -8.73
N PRO A 85 10.01 -6.14 -9.21
CA PRO A 85 11.27 -5.81 -8.53
C PRO A 85 11.05 -4.89 -7.31
N PRO A 86 11.94 -4.94 -6.29
CA PRO A 86 11.84 -4.10 -5.11
C PRO A 86 12.07 -2.63 -5.46
N GLN A 87 11.30 -1.74 -4.82
CA GLN A 87 11.36 -0.30 -5.06
C GLN A 87 12.26 0.38 -4.01
N LEU A 88 13.58 0.30 -4.23
CA LEU A 88 14.57 0.74 -3.24
C LEU A 88 14.47 2.22 -2.89
N ASP A 89 14.26 3.11 -3.88
CA ASP A 89 14.19 4.56 -3.60
C ASP A 89 12.98 4.93 -2.73
N GLN A 90 11.83 4.28 -2.97
CA GLN A 90 10.62 4.50 -2.18
C GLN A 90 10.75 3.93 -0.77
N ALA A 91 11.32 2.73 -0.64
CA ALA A 91 11.62 2.13 0.67
C ALA A 91 12.60 3.00 1.46
N GLN A 92 13.65 3.52 0.82
CA GLN A 92 14.64 4.37 1.45
C GLN A 92 14.00 5.67 1.98
N LEU A 93 13.16 6.32 1.19
CA LEU A 93 12.46 7.54 1.61
C LEU A 93 11.63 7.32 2.88
N ALA A 94 10.89 6.20 2.95
CA ALA A 94 10.10 5.86 4.14
C ALA A 94 10.98 5.57 5.37
N ILE A 95 12.11 4.87 5.18
CA ILE A 95 13.08 4.59 6.24
C ILE A 95 13.73 5.88 6.76
N ASP A 96 14.09 6.80 5.88
CA ASP A 96 14.71 8.08 6.24
C ASP A 96 13.71 8.98 7.00
N ALA A 97 12.44 9.00 6.59
CA ALA A 97 11.39 9.69 7.32
C ALA A 97 11.18 9.11 8.73
N MET A 98 11.13 7.77 8.85
CA MET A 98 10.99 7.10 10.14
C MET A 98 12.21 7.40 11.03
N ALA A 99 13.42 7.38 10.47
CA ALA A 99 14.64 7.73 11.17
C ALA A 99 14.59 9.16 11.71
N GLY A 100 14.19 10.12 10.87
CA GLY A 100 14.05 11.52 11.27
C GLY A 100 13.13 11.68 12.49
N LEU A 101 12.02 10.95 12.56
CA LEU A 101 11.12 10.98 13.72
C LEU A 101 11.74 10.29 14.94
N VAL A 102 12.21 9.05 14.79
CA VAL A 102 12.63 8.21 15.90
C VAL A 102 13.92 8.72 16.56
N GLU A 103 14.90 9.12 15.76
CA GLU A 103 16.20 9.57 16.25
C GLU A 103 16.13 10.98 16.83
N THR A 104 15.33 11.88 16.23
CA THR A 104 15.19 13.25 16.72
C THR A 104 14.33 13.34 17.99
N LEU A 105 13.26 12.55 18.07
CA LEU A 105 12.34 12.62 19.21
C LEU A 105 12.83 11.79 20.40
N GLY A 106 13.51 10.66 20.15
CA GLY A 106 14.10 9.82 21.20
C GLY A 106 13.09 9.49 22.31
N ASP A 107 13.43 9.86 23.54
CA ASP A 107 12.63 9.57 24.73
C ASP A 107 11.27 10.30 24.76
N ARG A 108 11.06 11.33 23.91
CA ARG A 108 9.76 12.02 23.78
C ARG A 108 8.67 11.13 23.17
N LEU A 109 9.04 10.00 22.56
CA LEU A 109 8.10 8.99 22.07
C LEU A 109 7.54 8.11 23.20
N GLY A 110 7.99 8.33 24.44
CA GLY A 110 7.48 7.64 25.62
C GLY A 110 7.70 6.12 25.51
N PRO A 111 6.67 5.31 25.85
CA PRO A 111 6.78 3.85 25.81
C PRO A 111 7.16 3.26 24.44
N ASN A 112 6.89 3.99 23.35
CA ASN A 112 7.14 3.53 21.99
C ASN A 112 8.60 3.76 21.53
N ALA A 113 9.41 4.52 22.28
CA ALA A 113 10.76 4.89 21.86
C ALA A 113 11.65 3.67 21.56
N THR A 114 11.69 2.68 22.45
CA THR A 114 12.51 1.47 22.27
C THR A 114 11.98 0.58 21.15
N PRO A 115 10.69 0.17 21.12
CA PRO A 115 10.14 -0.61 20.01
C PRO A 115 10.36 0.03 18.63
N LEU A 116 10.20 1.35 18.52
CA LEU A 116 10.41 2.06 17.25
C LEU A 116 11.88 2.10 16.82
N ARG A 117 12.82 2.26 17.77
CA ARG A 117 14.26 2.15 17.49
C ARG A 117 14.63 0.74 16.99
N ASP A 118 14.08 -0.29 17.63
CA ASP A 118 14.32 -1.67 17.25
C ASP A 118 13.75 -1.97 15.84
N GLY A 119 12.52 -1.51 15.58
CA GLY A 119 11.88 -1.63 14.26
C GLY A 119 12.67 -0.91 13.15
N LEU A 120 13.16 0.30 13.44
CA LEU A 120 14.01 1.07 12.51
C LEU A 120 15.32 0.32 12.18
N SER A 121 15.96 -0.28 13.20
CA SER A 121 17.16 -1.10 12.98
C SER A 121 16.86 -2.31 12.09
N GLN A 122 15.74 -3.01 12.34
CA GLN A 122 15.35 -4.18 11.56
C GLN A 122 15.09 -3.84 10.08
N ILE A 123 14.33 -2.77 9.81
CA ILE A 123 14.00 -2.40 8.42
C ILE A 123 15.24 -1.91 7.65
N ARG A 124 16.18 -1.22 8.31
CA ARG A 124 17.47 -0.82 7.71
C ARG A 124 18.31 -2.03 7.33
N MET A 125 18.36 -3.06 8.17
CA MET A 125 19.04 -4.32 7.85
C MET A 125 18.40 -5.01 6.63
N ALA A 126 17.07 -5.11 6.61
CA ALA A 126 16.35 -5.69 5.47
C ALA A 126 16.63 -4.92 4.16
N PHE A 127 16.63 -3.59 4.20
CA PHE A 127 16.96 -2.74 3.06
C PHE A 127 18.35 -3.04 2.48
N VAL A 128 19.38 -3.10 3.33
CA VAL A 128 20.76 -3.37 2.90
C VAL A 128 20.88 -4.77 2.27
N GLN A 129 20.23 -5.78 2.88
CA GLN A 129 20.23 -7.14 2.36
C GLN A 129 19.59 -7.22 0.97
N ILE A 130 18.41 -6.63 0.80
CA ILE A 130 17.67 -6.64 -0.46
C ILE A 130 18.41 -5.82 -1.53
N LYS A 131 18.93 -4.63 -1.19
CA LYS A 131 19.76 -3.83 -2.09
C LYS A 131 20.98 -4.61 -2.60
N GLY A 132 21.63 -5.38 -1.73
CA GLY A 132 22.73 -6.27 -2.12
C GLY A 132 22.31 -7.34 -3.12
N GLN A 133 21.16 -7.97 -2.92
CA GLN A 133 20.61 -8.99 -3.85
C GLN A 133 20.27 -8.40 -5.21
N VAL A 134 19.64 -7.22 -5.26
CA VAL A 134 19.32 -6.51 -6.51
C VAL A 134 20.59 -6.14 -7.28
N THR A 135 21.60 -5.64 -6.58
CA THR A 135 22.89 -5.27 -7.19
C THR A 135 23.58 -6.51 -7.78
N ALA A 136 23.62 -7.62 -7.04
CA ALA A 136 24.20 -8.88 -7.51
C ALA A 136 23.45 -9.48 -8.71
N ALA A 137 22.12 -9.37 -8.74
CA ALA A 137 21.32 -9.83 -9.87
C ALA A 137 21.54 -8.99 -11.14
N GLY A 138 21.80 -7.68 -10.99
CA GLY A 138 22.10 -6.77 -12.11
C GLY A 138 23.49 -6.97 -12.72
N ASP A 139 24.46 -7.47 -11.94
CA ASP A 139 25.85 -7.70 -12.38
C ASP A 139 26.12 -9.14 -12.86
N ALA A 140 25.12 -10.03 -12.77
CA ALA A 140 25.25 -11.41 -13.21
C ALA A 140 25.42 -11.48 -14.75
N PRO A 141 26.47 -12.15 -15.27
CA PRO A 141 26.65 -12.31 -16.70
C PRO A 141 25.47 -13.10 -17.31
N PRO A 142 25.06 -12.78 -18.55
CA PRO A 142 23.94 -13.48 -19.19
C PRO A 142 24.23 -14.98 -19.25
N SER A 143 23.23 -15.79 -18.88
CA SER A 143 23.33 -17.25 -18.97
C SER A 143 23.76 -17.65 -20.39
N PRO A 144 24.75 -18.54 -20.54
CA PRO A 144 25.14 -19.01 -21.86
C PRO A 144 23.94 -19.70 -22.53
N PRO A 145 23.80 -19.58 -23.86
CA PRO A 145 22.70 -20.22 -24.57
C PRO A 145 22.74 -21.72 -24.30
N THR A 146 21.62 -22.27 -23.83
CA THR A 146 21.44 -23.71 -23.64
C THR A 146 21.48 -24.37 -25.01
N VAL A 147 22.65 -24.81 -25.44
CA VAL A 147 22.78 -25.64 -26.64
C VAL A 147 22.09 -26.98 -26.33
N PRO A 148 21.07 -27.40 -27.10
CA PRO A 148 20.46 -28.71 -26.92
C PRO A 148 21.53 -29.77 -27.15
N SER A 149 21.76 -30.65 -26.17
CA SER A 149 22.65 -31.79 -26.33
C SER A 149 22.11 -32.70 -27.44
N ASP A 150 22.90 -32.86 -28.50
CA ASP A 150 22.65 -33.75 -29.63
C ASP A 150 22.43 -35.20 -29.11
N PRO A 151 21.39 -35.94 -29.53
CA PRO A 151 21.19 -37.31 -29.09
C PRO A 151 22.36 -38.22 -29.51
N ALA A 152 22.87 -39.01 -28.55
CA ALA A 152 23.95 -39.96 -28.77
C ALA A 152 23.59 -40.98 -29.88
N PRO A 153 24.56 -41.38 -30.74
CA PRO A 153 24.31 -42.33 -31.80
C PRO A 153 23.98 -43.73 -31.24
N PRO A 154 23.19 -44.54 -31.97
CA PRO A 154 22.77 -45.85 -31.50
C PRO A 154 23.97 -46.80 -31.42
N GLN A 155 24.11 -47.47 -30.27
CA GLN A 155 25.09 -48.55 -30.12
C GLN A 155 24.61 -49.78 -30.90
N SER A 156 25.51 -50.33 -31.71
CA SER A 156 25.31 -51.50 -32.58
C SER A 156 25.36 -52.83 -31.83
#